data_AF-A0A485B4K4-F1
#
_entry.id   AF-A0A485B4K4-F1
#
_cell.length_a   1.000
_cell.length_b   1.000
_cell.length_c   1.000
_cell.angle_alpha   90.00
_cell.angle_beta   90.00
_cell.angle_gamma   90.00
#
_symmetry.space_group_name_H-M   'P 1'
#
loop_
_entity.id
_entity.type
_entity.pdbx_description
1 polymer ?
#
loop_
_entity_poly.entity_id
_entity_poly.type
_entity_poly.pdbx_seq_one_letter_code
_entity_poly.pdbx_strand_id
1 'polypeptide(L)'
;MAGARYFAESTELRPDCAIIGEPTSLQPVRAHKGHMSNAIRVLGQSGHSSDPARGVNAIEIMHDAIGRVMQLRDSLKERYHYDALHRAVPDAQPG
;
A
#
# COMPACT_ATOMS: atom_id res chain seq x y z
N MET A 1 3.67 2.54 -12.45
CA MET A 1 3.45 2.77 -13.89
C MET A 1 4.78 2.64 -14.62
N ALA A 2 4.94 1.65 -15.51
CA ALA A 2 6.22 1.45 -16.22
C ALA A 2 6.51 2.57 -17.25
N GLY A 3 5.48 3.09 -17.93
CA GLY A 3 5.65 4.11 -18.98
C GLY A 3 6.14 5.46 -18.49
N ALA A 4 5.48 6.06 -17.47
CA ALA A 4 5.91 7.34 -16.90
C ALA A 4 7.32 7.25 -16.29
N ARG A 5 7.66 6.11 -15.68
CA ARG A 5 9.00 5.84 -15.16
C ARG A 5 10.04 5.79 -16.28
N TYR A 6 9.79 5.00 -17.32
CA TYR A 6 10.68 4.91 -18.47
C TYR A 6 10.88 6.26 -19.15
N PHE A 7 9.81 7.03 -19.34
CA PHE A 7 9.89 8.38 -19.90
C PHE A 7 10.78 9.29 -19.05
N ALA A 8 10.59 9.33 -17.73
CA ALA A 8 11.42 10.13 -16.84
C ALA A 8 12.90 9.70 -16.84
N GLU A 9 13.17 8.40 -17.02
CA GLU A 9 14.54 7.85 -17.07
C GLU A 9 15.23 8.07 -18.43
N SER A 10 14.48 8.23 -19.53
CA SER A 10 15.02 8.27 -20.91
C SER A 10 14.88 9.62 -21.62
N THR A 11 14.15 10.57 -21.05
CA THR A 11 13.87 11.87 -21.68
C THR A 11 14.95 12.91 -21.35
N GLU A 12 15.29 13.75 -22.32
CA GLU A 12 16.12 14.95 -22.13
C GLU A 12 15.28 16.18 -21.73
N LEU A 13 13.96 16.06 -21.77
CA LEU A 13 13.02 17.15 -21.46
C LEU A 13 13.10 17.54 -19.98
N ARG A 14 13.18 18.86 -19.71
CA ARG A 14 13.19 19.45 -18.37
C ARG A 14 12.10 20.52 -18.23
N PRO A 15 10.83 20.13 -18.17
CA PRO A 15 9.75 21.09 -18.00
C PRO A 15 9.79 21.73 -16.60
N ASP A 16 9.38 23.00 -16.50
CA ASP A 16 9.23 23.68 -15.21
C ASP A 16 8.05 23.13 -14.39
N CYS A 17 7.05 22.53 -15.05
CA CYS A 17 5.89 21.92 -14.39
C CYS A 17 5.29 20.76 -15.20
N ALA A 18 4.53 19.90 -14.53
CA ALA A 18 3.75 18.82 -15.14
C ALA A 18 2.31 18.82 -14.61
N ILE A 19 1.33 18.64 -15.50
CA ILE A 19 -0.09 18.53 -15.16
C ILE A 19 -0.54 17.11 -15.53
N ILE A 20 -1.05 16.37 -14.55
CA ILE A 20 -1.55 15.00 -14.74
C ILE A 20 -3.08 15.07 -14.82
N GLY A 21 -3.65 14.66 -15.96
CA GLY A 21 -5.08 14.75 -16.26
C GLY A 21 -5.96 13.68 -15.60
N GLU A 22 -5.66 13.29 -14.35
CA GLU A 22 -6.52 12.38 -13.60
C GLU A 22 -7.87 13.05 -13.26
N PRO A 23 -8.96 12.29 -13.13
CA PRO A 23 -10.26 12.85 -12.77
C PRO A 23 -10.24 13.32 -11.30
N THR A 24 -10.06 14.63 -11.09
CA THR A 24 -10.02 15.25 -9.75
C THR A 24 -11.21 16.17 -9.44
N SER A 25 -12.30 16.09 -10.21
CA SER A 25 -13.48 16.96 -10.07
C SER A 25 -13.13 18.46 -10.07
N LEU A 26 -12.17 18.84 -10.91
CA LEU A 26 -11.63 20.20 -11.03
C LEU A 26 -10.97 20.75 -9.74
N GLN A 27 -10.61 19.87 -8.80
CA GLN A 27 -9.85 20.22 -7.60
C GLN A 27 -8.36 19.91 -7.81
N PRO A 28 -7.44 20.85 -7.57
CA PRO A 28 -6.01 20.58 -7.68
C PRO A 28 -5.53 19.57 -6.63
N VAL A 29 -5.05 18.42 -7.08
CA VAL A 29 -4.41 17.41 -6.24
C VAL A 29 -2.89 17.51 -6.43
N ARG A 30 -2.16 17.84 -5.35
CA ARG A 30 -0.71 18.08 -5.38
C ARG A 30 0.13 16.88 -4.96
N ALA A 31 -0.51 15.85 -4.41
CA ALA A 31 0.15 14.63 -3.97
C ALA A 31 -0.86 13.47 -3.94
N HIS A 32 -0.39 12.26 -4.19
CA HIS A 32 -1.12 11.03 -3.96
C HIS A 32 -0.41 10.19 -2.90
N LYS A 33 -1.13 9.29 -2.23
CA LYS A 33 -0.52 8.35 -1.30
C LYS A 33 0.36 7.37 -2.08
N GLY A 34 1.57 7.12 -1.59
CA GLY A 34 2.42 6.06 -2.11
C GLY A 34 1.74 4.69 -1.97
N HIS A 35 2.07 3.77 -2.88
CA HIS A 35 1.56 2.40 -2.85
C HIS A 35 2.73 1.42 -2.87
N MET A 36 2.67 0.43 -1.98
CA MET A 36 3.66 -0.63 -1.86
C MET A 36 2.92 -1.95 -1.66
N SER A 37 3.39 -3.01 -2.31
CA SER A 37 2.80 -4.34 -2.20
C SER A 37 3.87 -5.37 -1.88
N ASN A 38 3.67 -6.14 -0.81
CA ASN A 38 4.58 -7.18 -0.35
C ASN A 38 3.79 -8.46 -0.07
N ALA A 39 4.47 -9.60 -0.19
CA ALA A 39 3.91 -10.90 0.15
C ALA A 39 4.67 -11.51 1.33
N ILE A 40 3.92 -12.00 2.32
CA ILE A 40 4.47 -12.80 3.41
C ILE A 40 4.09 -14.25 3.14
N ARG A 41 5.08 -15.14 3.15
CA ARG A 41 4.89 -16.58 2.95
C ARG A 41 5.33 -17.30 4.20
N VAL A 42 4.44 -18.10 4.77
CA VAL A 42 4.73 -18.94 5.93
C VAL A 42 4.68 -20.39 5.47
N LEU A 43 5.77 -21.11 5.73
CA LEU A 43 5.87 -22.54 5.47
C LEU A 43 5.77 -23.28 6.81
N GLY A 44 4.78 -24.16 6.91
CA GLY A 44 4.64 -25.07 8.04
C GLY A 44 5.35 -26.40 7.79
N GLN A 45 5.11 -27.35 8.68
CA GLN A 45 5.59 -28.72 8.58
C GLN A 45 4.41 -29.67 8.75
N SER A 46 4.17 -30.53 7.76
CA SER A 46 3.08 -31.50 7.81
C SER A 46 3.27 -32.47 8.97
N GLY A 47 2.21 -32.72 9.73
CA GLY A 47 2.14 -33.71 10.79
C GLY A 47 0.83 -34.49 10.70
N HIS A 48 0.76 -35.63 11.39
CA HIS A 48 -0.49 -36.37 11.49
C HIS A 48 -1.52 -35.52 12.25
N SER A 49 -2.75 -35.40 11.77
CA SER A 49 -3.77 -34.55 12.40
C SER A 49 -4.10 -34.96 13.83
N SER A 50 -3.86 -36.23 14.20
CA SER A 50 -4.02 -36.74 15.57
C SER A 50 -2.81 -36.53 16.48
N ASP A 51 -1.67 -36.06 15.95
CA ASP A 51 -0.46 -35.73 16.72
C ASP A 51 0.12 -34.38 16.24
N PRO A 52 -0.59 -33.28 16.51
CA PRO A 52 -0.22 -31.95 16.02
C PRO A 52 1.12 -31.45 16.59
N ALA A 53 1.58 -32.01 17.72
CA ALA A 53 2.86 -31.66 18.33
C ALA A 53 4.08 -32.03 17.45
N ARG A 54 3.88 -32.89 16.45
CA ARG A 54 4.92 -33.29 15.48
C ARG A 54 4.89 -32.49 14.17
N GLY A 55 3.95 -31.55 14.03
CA GLY A 55 3.83 -30.65 12.88
C GLY A 55 4.04 -29.19 13.28
N VAL A 56 4.06 -28.31 12.28
CA VAL A 56 4.05 -26.85 12.45
C VAL A 56 2.92 -26.28 11.63
N ASN A 57 1.95 -25.67 12.32
CA ASN A 57 0.79 -25.08 11.66
C ASN A 57 1.13 -23.70 11.08
N ALA A 58 1.21 -23.61 9.75
CA ALA A 58 1.47 -22.36 9.06
C ALA A 58 0.40 -21.29 9.33
N ILE A 59 -0.84 -21.69 9.61
CA ILE A 59 -1.96 -20.78 9.85
C ILE A 59 -1.79 -20.07 11.20
N GLU A 60 -1.35 -20.79 12.24
CA GLU A 60 -1.09 -20.20 13.56
C GLU A 60 0.01 -19.15 13.48
N ILE A 61 1.12 -19.46 12.78
CA ILE A 61 2.21 -18.50 12.56
C ILE A 61 1.74 -17.31 11.72
N MET A 62 0.89 -17.54 10.70
CA MET A 62 0.35 -16.46 9.87
C MET A 62 -0.61 -15.55 10.64
N HIS A 63 -1.48 -16.10 11.49
CA HIS A 63 -2.34 -15.33 12.41
C HIS A 63 -1.49 -14.35 13.23
N ASP A 64 -0.42 -14.90 13.77
CA ASP A 64 0.59 -14.19 14.53
C ASP A 64 1.25 -13.08 13.70
N ALA A 65 1.68 -13.37 12.47
CA ALA A 65 2.27 -12.39 11.56
C ALA A 65 1.29 -11.25 11.22
N ILE A 66 0.01 -11.56 10.95
CA ILE A 66 -1.03 -10.57 10.68
C ILE A 66 -1.18 -9.62 11.87
N GLY A 67 -1.17 -10.15 13.10
CA GLY A 67 -1.23 -9.34 14.32
C GLY A 67 -0.10 -8.30 14.37
N ARG A 68 1.15 -8.69 14.07
CA ARG A 68 2.28 -7.75 14.03
C ARG A 68 2.14 -6.73 12.90
N VAL A 69 1.63 -7.13 11.73
CA VAL A 69 1.39 -6.22 10.60
C VAL A 69 0.33 -5.16 10.96
N MET A 70 -0.73 -5.54 11.69
CA MET A 70 -1.75 -4.61 12.17
C MET A 70 -1.17 -3.61 13.17
N GLN A 71 -0.35 -4.07 14.11
CA GLN A 71 0.34 -3.18 15.05
C GLN A 71 1.28 -2.20 14.32
N LEU A 72 2.02 -2.69 13.33
CA LEU A 72 2.87 -1.85 12.49
C LEU A 72 2.03 -0.77 11.77
N ARG A 73 0.91 -1.14 11.15
CA ARG A 73 -0.02 -0.20 10.51
C ARG A 73 -0.44 0.91 11.46
N ASP A 74 -0.83 0.55 12.69
CA ASP A 74 -1.33 1.52 13.66
C ASP A 74 -0.20 2.45 14.13
N SER A 75 1.00 1.93 14.37
CA SER A 75 2.20 2.73 14.68
C SER A 75 2.60 3.70 13.56
N LEU A 76 2.37 3.31 12.30
CA LEU A 76 2.71 4.15 11.14
C LEU A 76 1.69 5.28 11.00
N LYS A 77 0.41 5.00 11.22
CA LYS A 77 -0.64 6.03 11.21
C LYS A 77 -0.42 7.09 12.29
N GLU A 78 0.03 6.69 13.48
CA GLU A 78 0.29 7.62 14.57
C GLU A 78 1.52 8.49 14.29
N ARG A 79 2.63 7.88 13.85
CA ARG A 79 3.89 8.60 13.59
C ARG A 79 3.85 9.47 12.34
N TYR A 80 3.10 9.06 11.32
CA TYR A 80 3.09 9.73 10.02
C TYR A 80 1.67 10.18 9.67
N HIS A 81 1.44 11.48 9.80
CA HIS A 81 0.23 12.15 9.35
C HIS A 81 0.63 13.32 8.46
N TYR A 82 -0.11 13.52 7.37
CA TYR A 82 0.10 14.66 6.47
C TYR A 82 -1.26 15.20 6.03
N ASP A 83 -1.67 16.31 6.63
CA ASP A 83 -3.02 16.86 6.49
C ASP A 83 -3.38 17.22 5.05
N ALA A 84 -2.39 17.60 4.24
CA ALA A 84 -2.60 17.93 2.83
C ALA A 84 -2.88 16.71 1.93
N LEU A 85 -2.72 15.47 2.42
CA LEU A 85 -3.17 14.23 1.75
C LEU A 85 -4.53 13.72 2.28
N HIS A 86 -5.06 14.31 3.35
CA HIS A 86 -6.25 13.81 4.03
C HIS A 86 -7.56 14.47 3.56
N ARG A 87 -7.48 15.59 2.82
CA ARG A 87 -8.63 16.17 2.13
C ARG A 87 -9.01 15.28 0.95
N ALA A 88 -9.96 14.37 1.18
CA ALA A 88 -10.73 13.79 0.10
C ALA A 88 -11.31 14.93 -0.73
N VAL A 89 -11.20 14.82 -2.05
CA VAL A 89 -12.08 15.58 -2.95
C VAL A 89 -13.50 15.24 -2.49
N PRO A 90 -14.34 16.22 -2.09
CA PRO A 90 -15.72 15.94 -1.74
C PRO A 90 -16.34 15.20 -2.93
N ASP A 91 -16.99 14.06 -2.66
CA ASP A 91 -17.69 13.29 -3.69
C ASP A 91 -18.46 14.25 -4.59
N ALA A 92 -18.16 14.21 -5.89
CA ALA A 92 -18.91 14.96 -6.88
C ALA A 92 -20.38 14.54 -6.74
N GLN A 93 -21.21 15.47 -6.27
CA GLN A 93 -22.65 15.24 -6.24
C GLN A 93 -23.12 14.97 -7.67
N PRO A 94 -23.87 13.88 -7.92
CA PRO A 94 -24.46 13.66 -9.23
C PRO A 94 -25.51 14.77 -9.46
N GLY A 95 -25.30 15.55 -10.52
CA GLY A 95 -26.32 16.43 -11.08
C GLY A 95 -27.35 15.66 -11.90
#